data_AF-A0A6L7PCL6-F1
#
_entry.id   AF-A0A6L7PCL6-F1
#
_cell.length_a   1.000
_cell.length_b   1.000
_cell.length_c   1.000
_cell.angle_alpha   90.00
_cell.angle_beta   90.00
_cell.angle_gamma   90.00
#
_symmetry.space_group_name_H-M   'P 1'
#
loop_
_entity.id
_entity.type
_entity.pdbx_description
1 polymer ?
#
loop_
_entity_poly.entity_id
_entity_poly.type
_entity_poly.pdbx_seq_one_letter_code
_entity_poly.pdbx_strand_id
1 'polypeptide(L)'
;MCGTSPSPSARCGIEPQIGATSPGPPEPLTADEVPHLVDPPGGAIVSANQAPGGPLELGEEWMESYRAERIADLLGDRNDHTVASCQAIQADLHNAALVTLRDLMLSLDVVGDDEIGAVLAAWDGQVRADSAAAAVMETVYQEAARTLATRVAGTMSDMVLGRGLGGPAGEDSRFHYRLQGRIVAALTAAEPPWCDGDEDRDRVLRAAVEQALGRLRERLGSRLAGWRWGALRSSRQPHPLGGVPGLGRAFAVGPNEMPGDVNTVWQGGYSVHHGPDAPGGFSPGYRQVVDLADWDRSTFQMPAGNSGIPGHPHYGDCAPEFFEGRQRPLLYSREAIAANAEGTLVLEPNGERS
;
A
#
# COMPACT_ATOMS: atom_id res chain seq x y z
N MET A 1 9.39 3.01 19.32
CA MET A 1 10.28 2.56 18.21
C MET A 1 11.33 1.61 18.79
N CYS A 2 11.78 0.58 18.08
CA CYS A 2 12.84 -0.33 18.56
C CYS A 2 14.02 -0.32 17.57
N GLY A 3 15.22 0.00 18.05
CA GLY A 3 16.43 0.02 17.24
C GLY A 3 17.46 1.02 17.77
N THR A 4 18.72 0.85 17.36
CA THR A 4 19.79 1.82 17.63
C THR A 4 19.76 2.90 16.55
N SER A 5 19.35 4.11 16.90
CA SER A 5 19.41 5.26 15.98
C SER A 5 20.51 6.20 16.44
N PRO A 6 21.43 6.65 15.58
CA PRO A 6 22.36 7.70 15.96
C PRO A 6 21.56 8.99 16.26
N SER A 7 22.00 9.76 17.26
CA SER A 7 21.40 11.06 17.56
C SER A 7 21.39 11.96 16.32
N PRO A 8 20.26 12.60 15.96
CA PRO A 8 20.19 13.41 14.75
C PRO A 8 21.19 14.58 14.79
N SER A 9 22.07 14.67 13.78
CA SER A 9 22.71 15.94 13.43
C SER A 9 21.96 16.54 12.23
N ALA A 10 21.79 17.87 12.23
CA ALA A 10 21.12 18.57 11.14
C ALA A 10 21.74 18.17 9.79
N ARG A 11 20.91 17.64 8.87
CA ARG A 11 21.24 17.20 7.49
C ARG A 11 21.80 15.77 7.30
N CYS A 12 21.94 14.95 8.33
CA CYS A 12 22.53 13.60 8.16
C CYS A 12 21.64 12.55 7.43
N GLY A 13 20.40 12.89 7.05
CA GLY A 13 19.45 11.95 6.44
C GLY A 13 19.11 12.16 4.95
N ILE A 14 19.49 13.29 4.35
CA ILE A 14 19.02 13.67 2.99
C ILE A 14 20.09 13.42 1.92
N GLU A 15 21.35 13.75 2.20
CA GLU A 15 22.44 13.70 1.24
C GLU A 15 23.65 12.94 1.78
N PRO A 16 24.44 12.28 0.90
CA PRO A 16 25.72 11.70 1.28
C PRO A 16 26.62 12.72 1.98
N GLN A 17 27.23 12.29 3.08
CA GLN A 17 28.13 13.12 3.87
C GLN A 17 29.59 12.92 3.44
N ILE A 18 30.38 13.99 3.46
CA ILE A 18 31.83 13.92 3.15
C ILE A 18 32.56 13.36 4.38
N GLY A 19 32.82 12.05 4.39
CA GLY A 19 33.43 11.37 5.54
C GLY A 19 34.79 11.92 5.99
N ALA A 20 35.50 12.69 5.15
CA ALA A 20 36.75 13.35 5.53
C ALA A 20 36.56 14.60 6.41
N THR A 21 35.37 15.22 6.37
CA THR A 21 35.08 16.50 7.03
C THR A 21 33.87 16.45 7.95
N SER A 22 33.02 15.44 7.78
CA SER A 22 31.85 15.26 8.63
C SER A 22 32.28 14.84 10.03
N PRO A 23 31.58 15.31 11.09
CA PRO A 23 31.71 14.69 12.40
C PRO A 23 31.42 13.20 12.24
N GLY A 24 32.14 12.36 12.99
CA GLY A 24 31.89 10.91 13.02
C GLY A 24 30.44 10.59 13.40
N PRO A 25 30.03 9.30 13.31
CA PRO A 25 28.65 8.93 13.63
C PRO A 25 28.27 9.42 15.04
N PRO A 26 27.09 10.03 15.22
CA PRO A 26 26.61 10.46 16.53
C PRO A 26 26.48 9.28 17.49
N GLU A 27 26.49 9.56 18.79
CA GLU A 27 26.17 8.53 19.79
C GLU A 27 24.74 8.01 19.57
N PRO A 28 24.50 6.69 19.72
CA PRO A 28 23.15 6.14 19.62
C PRO A 28 22.24 6.67 20.72
N LEU A 29 20.98 6.92 20.36
CA LEU A 29 19.90 7.15 21.32
C LEU A 29 19.73 5.93 22.22
N THR A 30 19.51 6.19 23.50
CA THR A 30 19.11 5.21 24.49
C THR A 30 17.63 4.83 24.33
N ALA A 31 17.22 3.74 24.98
CA ALA A 31 15.82 3.28 24.93
C ALA A 31 14.83 4.29 25.51
N ASP A 32 15.26 5.09 26.50
CA ASP A 32 14.41 6.10 27.14
C ASP A 32 14.29 7.38 26.29
N GLU A 33 15.26 7.61 25.40
CA GLU A 33 15.26 8.75 24.48
C GLU A 33 14.36 8.50 23.27
N VAL A 34 14.18 7.26 22.82
CA VAL A 34 13.33 7.01 21.64
C VAL A 34 11.84 7.21 21.96
N PRO A 35 11.02 7.74 21.00
CA PRO A 35 9.60 7.90 21.20
C PRO A 35 8.91 6.57 21.55
N HIS A 36 8.20 6.60 22.68
CA HIS A 36 7.44 5.49 23.21
C HIS A 36 6.12 6.02 23.82
N LEU A 37 5.12 5.15 23.84
CA LEU A 37 3.80 5.45 24.36
C LEU A 37 3.27 4.19 25.05
N VAL A 38 2.77 4.35 26.27
CA VAL A 38 2.19 3.27 27.09
C VAL A 38 0.84 3.77 27.60
N ASP A 39 -0.19 2.93 27.50
CA ASP A 39 -1.56 3.20 27.96
C ASP A 39 -2.06 4.62 27.62
N PRO A 40 -2.06 5.01 26.32
CA PRO A 40 -2.49 6.35 25.94
C PRO A 40 -3.94 6.59 26.37
N PRO A 41 -4.31 7.82 26.77
CA PRO A 41 -5.69 8.14 27.17
C PRO A 41 -6.75 7.81 26.12
N GLY A 42 -6.38 7.84 24.83
CA GLY A 42 -7.25 7.47 23.71
C GLY A 42 -7.43 5.97 23.51
N GLY A 43 -6.78 5.10 24.29
CA GLY A 43 -6.97 3.65 24.25
C GLY A 43 -6.44 2.93 22.99
N ALA A 44 -5.78 3.65 22.08
CA ALA A 44 -5.26 3.11 20.83
C ALA A 44 -3.85 3.63 20.52
N ILE A 45 -3.05 2.77 19.88
CA ILE A 45 -1.75 3.12 19.30
C ILE A 45 -1.80 2.71 17.83
N VAL A 46 -1.53 3.64 16.91
CA VAL A 46 -1.55 3.39 15.46
C VAL A 46 -0.18 3.67 14.88
N SER A 47 0.38 2.68 14.18
CA SER A 47 1.57 2.85 13.36
C SER A 47 1.34 2.23 11.99
N ALA A 48 1.46 3.05 10.97
CA ALA A 48 1.32 2.75 9.56
C ALA A 48 2.42 3.48 8.77
N ASN A 49 3.66 3.46 9.28
CA ASN A 49 4.87 4.04 8.67
C ASN A 49 4.87 5.57 8.48
N GLN A 50 3.90 6.27 9.07
CA GLN A 50 3.93 7.72 9.22
C GLN A 50 5.02 8.13 10.21
N ALA A 51 5.42 9.40 10.18
CA ALA A 51 6.35 9.96 11.16
C ALA A 51 5.83 9.72 12.60
N PRO A 52 6.67 9.29 13.55
CA PRO A 52 6.25 8.98 14.92
C PRO A 52 5.80 10.20 15.72
N GLY A 53 6.03 11.41 15.20
CA GLY A 53 5.78 12.67 15.90
C GLY A 53 6.76 12.91 17.06
N GLY A 54 6.61 14.06 17.72
CA GLY A 54 7.46 14.46 18.84
C GLY A 54 8.67 15.32 18.44
N PRO A 55 9.49 15.73 19.42
CA PRO A 55 10.58 16.70 19.20
C PRO A 55 11.85 16.09 18.59
N LEU A 56 11.93 14.76 18.50
CA LEU A 56 13.12 14.06 17.99
C LEU A 56 13.04 13.90 16.48
N GLU A 57 14.08 14.39 15.80
CA GLU A 57 14.28 14.16 14.37
C GLU A 57 14.79 12.72 14.16
N LEU A 58 13.97 11.86 13.56
CA LEU A 58 14.29 10.43 13.40
C LEU A 58 14.40 10.00 11.94
N GLY A 59 14.28 10.95 11.01
CA GLY A 59 14.36 10.70 9.59
C GLY A 59 13.48 11.64 8.79
N GLU A 60 13.85 11.79 7.53
CA GLU A 60 13.29 12.81 6.62
C GLU A 60 12.24 12.19 5.67
N GLU A 61 12.17 10.86 5.62
CA GLU A 61 11.32 10.14 4.67
C GLU A 61 10.37 9.18 5.39
N TRP A 62 9.08 9.47 5.29
CA TRP A 62 7.99 8.70 5.88
C TRP A 62 6.92 8.42 4.82
N MET A 63 6.10 7.39 5.05
CA MET A 63 4.86 7.23 4.30
C MET A 63 3.90 8.37 4.67
N GLU A 64 2.99 8.71 3.76
CA GLU A 64 1.92 9.66 4.05
C GLU A 64 1.01 9.12 5.18
N SER A 65 0.43 10.04 5.96
CA SER A 65 -0.34 9.71 7.17
C SER A 65 -1.72 9.12 6.91
N TYR A 66 -2.22 9.12 5.67
CA TYR A 66 -3.59 8.70 5.31
C TYR A 66 -4.01 7.37 5.93
N ARG A 67 -3.14 6.34 5.90
CA ARG A 67 -3.46 5.04 6.51
C ARG A 67 -3.55 5.12 8.02
N ALA A 68 -2.63 5.85 8.66
CA ALA A 68 -2.63 6.01 10.11
C ALA A 68 -3.87 6.78 10.58
N GLU A 69 -4.22 7.86 9.88
CA GLU A 69 -5.42 8.66 10.13
C GLU A 69 -6.68 7.82 9.93
N ARG A 70 -6.77 7.08 8.81
CA ARG A 70 -7.92 6.21 8.54
C ARG A 70 -8.11 5.12 9.60
N ILE A 71 -7.01 4.49 10.04
CA ILE A 71 -7.07 3.49 11.13
C ILE A 71 -7.49 4.15 12.44
N ALA A 72 -6.94 5.32 12.76
CA ALA A 72 -7.30 6.06 13.98
C ALA A 72 -8.78 6.45 14.00
N ASP A 73 -9.32 6.94 12.87
CA ASP A 73 -10.74 7.27 12.73
C ASP A 73 -11.62 6.04 12.96
N LEU A 74 -11.32 4.92 12.29
CA LEU A 74 -12.09 3.67 12.43
C LEU A 74 -12.00 3.08 13.85
N LEU A 75 -10.89 3.30 14.55
CA LEU A 75 -10.74 2.93 15.96
C LEU A 75 -11.45 3.91 16.91
N GLY A 76 -11.59 5.18 16.51
CA GLY A 76 -12.26 6.22 17.29
C GLY A 76 -13.78 6.18 17.17
N ASP A 77 -14.31 5.64 16.07
CA ASP A 77 -15.75 5.56 15.78
C ASP A 77 -16.53 4.65 16.75
N ARG A 78 -15.83 3.80 17.52
CA ARG A 78 -16.43 2.88 18.49
C ARG A 78 -15.44 2.47 19.57
N ASN A 79 -15.93 1.93 20.69
CA ASN A 79 -15.10 1.50 21.82
C ASN A 79 -15.25 0.01 22.16
N ASP A 80 -16.03 -0.73 21.38
CA ASP A 80 -16.38 -2.14 21.58
C ASP A 80 -15.77 -3.04 20.49
N HIS A 81 -14.50 -2.78 20.15
CA HIS A 81 -13.81 -3.52 19.09
C HIS A 81 -13.78 -5.02 19.36
N THR A 82 -14.15 -5.77 18.32
CA THR A 82 -14.05 -7.22 18.24
C THR A 82 -13.00 -7.62 17.22
N VAL A 83 -12.59 -8.90 17.24
CA VAL A 83 -11.74 -9.48 16.19
C VAL A 83 -12.27 -9.15 14.79
N ALA A 84 -13.58 -9.31 14.56
CA ALA A 84 -14.21 -9.02 13.29
C ALA A 84 -14.10 -7.52 12.89
N SER A 85 -14.26 -6.60 13.85
CA SER A 85 -14.07 -5.17 13.55
C SER A 85 -12.62 -4.83 13.19
N CYS A 86 -11.64 -5.46 13.83
CA CYS A 86 -10.23 -5.27 13.50
C CYS A 86 -9.87 -5.85 12.13
N GLN A 87 -10.46 -7.00 11.76
CA GLN A 87 -10.34 -7.56 10.41
C GLN A 87 -10.89 -6.60 9.35
N ALA A 88 -12.05 -5.98 9.62
CA ALA A 88 -12.65 -5.00 8.72
C ALA A 88 -11.74 -3.77 8.54
N ILE A 89 -11.09 -3.28 9.62
CA ILE A 89 -10.09 -2.21 9.53
C ILE A 89 -8.93 -2.62 8.61
N GLN A 90 -8.38 -3.83 8.78
CA GLN A 90 -7.29 -4.34 7.93
C GLN A 90 -7.67 -4.50 6.45
N ALA A 91 -8.97 -4.56 6.16
CA ALA A 91 -9.53 -4.69 4.81
C ALA A 91 -10.09 -3.36 4.25
N ASP A 92 -9.94 -2.23 4.96
CA ASP A 92 -10.46 -0.93 4.51
C ASP A 92 -9.71 -0.43 3.26
N LEU A 93 -10.48 0.06 2.29
CA LEU A 93 -10.03 0.47 0.96
C LEU A 93 -10.29 1.94 0.68
N HIS A 94 -10.54 2.75 1.71
CA HIS A 94 -10.81 4.18 1.52
C HIS A 94 -9.52 4.93 1.18
N ASN A 95 -9.56 5.76 0.15
CA ASN A 95 -8.46 6.68 -0.19
C ASN A 95 -8.94 8.14 -0.14
N ALA A 96 -8.53 8.85 0.92
CA ALA A 96 -8.91 10.26 1.12
C ALA A 96 -8.24 11.23 0.12
N ALA A 97 -7.04 10.92 -0.37
CA ALA A 97 -6.36 11.74 -1.39
C ALA A 97 -7.10 11.67 -2.73
N LEU A 98 -7.51 10.49 -3.17
CA LEU A 98 -8.29 10.33 -4.40
C LEU A 98 -9.71 10.89 -4.26
N VAL A 99 -10.31 10.84 -3.08
CA VAL A 99 -11.56 11.56 -2.78
C VAL A 99 -11.38 13.07 -2.98
N THR A 100 -10.30 13.64 -2.44
CA THR A 100 -9.99 15.06 -2.62
C THR A 100 -9.80 15.42 -4.10
N LEU A 101 -9.06 14.58 -4.84
CA LEU A 101 -8.86 14.78 -6.28
C LEU A 101 -10.19 14.71 -7.05
N ARG A 102 -11.06 13.74 -6.73
CA ARG A 102 -12.39 13.61 -7.32
C ARG A 102 -13.21 14.87 -7.09
N ASP A 103 -13.29 15.34 -5.85
CA ASP A 103 -14.11 16.50 -5.50
C ASP A 103 -13.62 17.77 -6.19
N LEU A 104 -12.29 17.95 -6.28
CA LEU A 104 -11.67 19.02 -7.06
C LEU A 104 -12.10 18.93 -8.54
N MET A 105 -11.96 17.77 -9.16
CA MET A 105 -12.30 17.56 -10.57
C MET A 105 -13.79 17.83 -10.87
N LEU A 106 -14.68 17.42 -9.97
CA LEU A 106 -16.12 17.70 -10.09
C LEU A 106 -16.41 19.20 -9.92
N SER A 107 -15.77 19.86 -8.95
CA SER A 107 -15.97 21.28 -8.70
C SER A 107 -15.50 22.19 -9.85
N LEU A 108 -14.49 21.75 -10.60
CA LEU A 108 -13.91 22.46 -11.75
C LEU A 108 -14.58 22.12 -13.09
N ASP A 109 -15.54 21.19 -13.09
CA ASP A 109 -16.19 20.67 -14.30
C ASP A 109 -15.19 20.22 -15.38
N VAL A 110 -14.17 19.45 -14.98
CA VAL A 110 -13.16 18.89 -15.92
C VAL A 110 -13.46 17.48 -16.39
N VAL A 111 -14.48 16.83 -15.82
CA VAL A 111 -14.95 15.49 -16.20
C VAL A 111 -16.18 15.57 -17.11
N GLY A 112 -16.99 16.62 -16.98
CA GLY A 112 -18.30 16.78 -17.63
C GLY A 112 -19.42 16.02 -16.91
N ASP A 113 -20.67 16.34 -17.27
CA ASP A 113 -21.90 15.82 -16.65
C ASP A 113 -22.40 14.50 -17.28
N ASP A 114 -21.52 13.68 -17.86
CA ASP A 114 -21.89 12.42 -18.50
C ASP A 114 -21.90 11.23 -17.51
N GLU A 115 -21.99 10.00 -18.05
CA GLU A 115 -21.97 8.76 -17.25
C GLU A 115 -20.74 8.66 -16.34
N ILE A 116 -19.58 9.20 -16.76
CA ILE A 116 -18.35 9.23 -15.95
C ILE A 116 -18.52 10.20 -14.79
N GLY A 117 -19.01 11.42 -15.04
CA GLY A 117 -19.28 12.41 -14.00
C GLY A 117 -20.21 11.86 -12.92
N ALA A 118 -21.30 11.19 -13.33
CA ALA A 118 -22.25 10.55 -12.42
C ALA A 118 -21.62 9.42 -11.59
N VAL A 119 -20.80 8.56 -12.20
CA VAL A 119 -20.09 7.47 -11.50
C VAL A 119 -19.09 8.01 -10.50
N LEU A 120 -18.36 9.08 -10.84
CA LEU A 120 -17.44 9.72 -9.91
C LEU A 120 -18.19 10.39 -8.76
N ALA A 121 -19.25 11.15 -9.02
CA ALA A 121 -20.05 11.80 -7.99
C ALA A 121 -20.67 10.82 -6.98
N ALA A 122 -21.01 9.61 -7.42
CA ALA A 122 -21.54 8.56 -6.56
C ALA A 122 -20.47 7.70 -5.86
N TRP A 123 -19.19 7.87 -6.19
CA TRP A 123 -18.12 7.05 -5.62
C TRP A 123 -17.93 7.36 -4.13
N ASP A 124 -17.73 6.34 -3.32
CA ASP A 124 -17.57 6.43 -1.86
C ASP A 124 -16.09 6.48 -1.42
N GLY A 125 -15.17 6.66 -2.38
CA GLY A 125 -13.73 6.69 -2.11
C GLY A 125 -13.09 5.33 -1.91
N GLN A 126 -13.83 4.24 -2.09
CA GLN A 126 -13.33 2.89 -1.87
C GLN A 126 -12.70 2.33 -3.16
N VAL A 127 -11.42 1.99 -3.08
CA VAL A 127 -10.60 1.45 -4.18
C VAL A 127 -10.84 -0.06 -4.33
N ARG A 128 -12.10 -0.46 -4.53
CA ARG A 128 -12.50 -1.86 -4.70
C ARG A 128 -12.07 -2.40 -6.06
N ALA A 129 -11.73 -3.68 -6.12
CA ALA A 129 -11.34 -4.35 -7.37
C ALA A 129 -12.47 -4.29 -8.43
N ASP A 130 -13.73 -4.29 -8.03
CA ASP A 130 -14.88 -4.20 -8.94
C ASP A 130 -15.32 -2.75 -9.26
N SER A 131 -14.63 -1.73 -8.75
CA SER A 131 -15.04 -0.32 -8.91
C SER A 131 -14.56 0.29 -10.22
N ALA A 132 -15.52 0.76 -11.03
CA ALA A 132 -15.25 1.56 -12.22
C ALA A 132 -14.71 2.96 -11.86
N ALA A 133 -15.26 3.59 -10.83
CA ALA A 133 -14.82 4.91 -10.37
C ALA A 133 -13.37 4.87 -9.87
N ALA A 134 -12.98 3.80 -9.15
CA ALA A 134 -11.59 3.61 -8.72
C ALA A 134 -10.65 3.48 -9.93
N ALA A 135 -11.05 2.71 -10.97
CA ALA A 135 -10.28 2.61 -12.20
C ALA A 135 -10.08 3.98 -12.88
N VAL A 136 -11.12 4.83 -12.91
CA VAL A 136 -11.03 6.19 -13.42
C VAL A 136 -10.08 7.04 -12.57
N MET A 137 -10.31 7.13 -11.26
CA MET A 137 -9.54 8.01 -10.38
C MET A 137 -8.06 7.65 -10.34
N GLU A 138 -7.73 6.36 -10.26
CA GLU A 138 -6.35 5.87 -10.32
C GLU A 138 -5.68 6.26 -11.65
N THR A 139 -6.37 6.07 -12.76
CA THR A 139 -5.80 6.36 -14.08
C THR A 139 -5.63 7.86 -14.30
N VAL A 140 -6.57 8.68 -13.81
CA VAL A 140 -6.45 10.15 -13.86
C VAL A 140 -5.28 10.61 -13.00
N TYR A 141 -5.15 10.08 -11.78
CA TYR A 141 -4.02 10.39 -10.90
C TYR A 141 -2.69 10.06 -11.59
N GLN A 142 -2.58 8.88 -12.21
CA GLN A 142 -1.36 8.49 -12.92
C GLN A 142 -0.98 9.50 -14.03
N GLU A 143 -1.95 10.01 -14.79
CA GLU A 143 -1.68 10.98 -15.86
C GLU A 143 -1.29 12.35 -15.37
N ALA A 144 -1.98 12.83 -14.34
CA ALA A 144 -1.60 14.06 -13.67
C ALA A 144 -0.19 13.92 -13.07
N ALA A 145 0.09 12.81 -12.39
CA ALA A 145 1.39 12.54 -11.77
C ALA A 145 2.52 12.46 -12.80
N ARG A 146 2.31 11.80 -13.96
CA ARG A 146 3.31 11.77 -15.05
C ARG A 146 3.62 13.17 -15.56
N THR A 147 2.58 13.94 -15.89
CA THR A 147 2.72 15.32 -16.39
C THR A 147 3.48 16.20 -15.39
N LEU A 148 3.07 16.15 -14.14
CA LEU A 148 3.62 17.00 -13.08
C LEU A 148 5.03 16.59 -12.65
N ALA A 149 5.32 15.28 -12.58
CA ALA A 149 6.66 14.81 -12.28
C ALA A 149 7.65 15.18 -13.40
N THR A 150 7.25 15.07 -14.68
CA THR A 150 8.08 15.54 -15.79
C THR A 150 8.36 17.05 -15.69
N ARG A 151 7.36 17.84 -15.31
CA ARG A 151 7.52 19.29 -15.11
C ARG A 151 8.51 19.61 -13.99
N VAL A 152 8.33 19.01 -12.81
CA VAL A 152 9.08 19.37 -11.59
C VAL A 152 10.47 18.73 -11.55
N ALA A 153 10.59 17.48 -11.98
CA ALA A 153 11.81 16.68 -11.84
C ALA A 153 12.56 16.46 -13.17
N GLY A 154 11.98 16.85 -14.32
CA GLY A 154 12.62 16.72 -15.63
C GLY A 154 13.07 15.29 -15.92
N THR A 155 14.37 15.10 -16.13
CA THR A 155 14.99 13.79 -16.40
C THR A 155 14.92 12.82 -15.23
N MET A 156 14.63 13.29 -14.01
CA MET A 156 14.47 12.45 -12.82
C MET A 156 13.02 11.99 -12.59
N SER A 157 12.08 12.40 -13.46
CA SER A 157 10.66 12.06 -13.32
C SER A 157 10.39 10.57 -13.21
N ASP A 158 11.05 9.74 -14.01
CA ASP A 158 10.93 8.28 -13.91
C ASP A 158 11.29 7.75 -12.52
N MET A 159 12.39 8.23 -11.94
CA MET A 159 12.83 7.83 -10.60
C MET A 159 11.84 8.28 -9.53
N VAL A 160 11.33 9.50 -9.64
CA VAL A 160 10.29 10.06 -8.75
C VAL A 160 9.02 9.21 -8.82
N LEU A 161 8.60 8.81 -10.03
CA LEU A 161 7.42 7.99 -10.27
C LEU A 161 7.62 6.49 -9.96
N GLY A 162 8.83 6.09 -9.56
CA GLY A 162 9.10 4.76 -9.02
C GLY A 162 10.04 3.89 -9.85
N ARG A 163 10.69 4.39 -10.89
CA ARG A 163 11.77 3.65 -11.58
C ARG A 163 12.97 3.49 -10.66
N GLY A 164 13.31 2.26 -10.28
CA GLY A 164 14.49 1.96 -9.48
C GLY A 164 15.81 2.19 -10.23
N LEU A 165 16.90 2.14 -9.47
CA LEU A 165 18.27 2.21 -10.02
C LEU A 165 18.76 0.86 -10.59
N GLY A 166 18.00 -0.22 -10.37
CA GLY A 166 18.33 -1.56 -10.81
C GLY A 166 19.31 -2.30 -9.89
N GLY A 167 19.51 -3.60 -10.16
CA GLY A 167 20.43 -4.45 -9.40
C GLY A 167 19.95 -4.71 -7.96
N PRO A 168 20.87 -4.90 -6.99
CA PRO A 168 20.52 -5.18 -5.59
C PRO A 168 19.71 -4.08 -4.90
N ALA A 169 19.69 -2.87 -5.47
CA ALA A 169 18.94 -1.72 -4.98
C ALA A 169 17.44 -1.79 -5.28
N GLY A 170 16.99 -2.80 -6.03
CA GLY A 170 15.58 -3.04 -6.36
C GLY A 170 15.14 -2.39 -7.66
N GLU A 171 14.02 -2.87 -8.17
CA GLU A 171 13.41 -2.41 -9.43
C GLU A 171 12.50 -1.18 -9.22
N ASP A 172 12.03 -0.93 -8.00
CA ASP A 172 11.19 0.22 -7.63
C ASP A 172 11.97 1.26 -6.80
N SER A 173 11.90 2.52 -7.20
CA SER A 173 12.33 3.66 -6.40
C SER A 173 11.29 4.00 -5.33
N ARG A 174 11.71 4.27 -4.10
CA ARG A 174 10.80 4.51 -2.96
C ARG A 174 10.20 5.92 -2.92
N PHE A 175 10.61 6.83 -3.81
CA PHE A 175 10.04 8.18 -3.86
C PHE A 175 8.53 8.17 -4.05
N HIS A 176 8.01 7.25 -4.88
CA HIS A 176 6.59 7.19 -5.22
C HIS A 176 5.66 6.92 -4.03
N TYR A 177 6.17 6.32 -2.95
CA TYR A 177 5.42 5.98 -1.74
C TYR A 177 4.77 7.18 -1.03
N ARG A 178 5.24 8.40 -1.32
CA ARG A 178 4.82 9.64 -0.67
C ARG A 178 4.38 10.75 -1.63
N LEU A 179 4.04 10.37 -2.86
CA LEU A 179 3.72 11.35 -3.90
C LEU A 179 2.23 11.52 -4.15
N GLN A 180 1.37 10.56 -3.79
CA GLN A 180 -0.03 10.63 -4.19
C GLN A 180 -0.73 11.78 -3.50
N GLY A 181 -0.72 11.84 -2.17
CA GLY A 181 -1.30 12.97 -1.46
C GLY A 181 -0.56 14.27 -1.71
N ARG A 182 0.78 14.25 -1.85
CA ARG A 182 1.55 15.45 -2.17
C ARG A 182 1.15 16.09 -3.50
N ILE A 183 1.00 15.29 -4.55
CA ILE A 183 0.57 15.75 -5.88
C ILE A 183 -0.88 16.22 -5.82
N VAL A 184 -1.77 15.48 -5.14
CA VAL A 184 -3.17 15.89 -4.96
C VAL A 184 -3.27 17.22 -4.21
N ALA A 185 -2.48 17.43 -3.16
CA ALA A 185 -2.44 18.68 -2.41
C ALA A 185 -1.92 19.83 -3.29
N ALA A 186 -0.87 19.61 -4.07
CA ALA A 186 -0.33 20.61 -4.99
C ALA A 186 -1.32 20.98 -6.11
N LEU A 187 -2.07 20.01 -6.64
CA LEU A 187 -3.18 20.25 -7.55
C LEU A 187 -4.27 21.07 -6.87
N THR A 188 -4.71 20.69 -5.67
CA THR A 188 -5.76 21.40 -4.91
C THR A 188 -5.40 22.86 -4.68
N ALA A 189 -4.15 23.13 -4.34
CA ALA A 189 -3.64 24.49 -4.08
C ALA A 189 -3.14 25.23 -5.33
N ALA A 190 -3.17 24.60 -6.52
CA ALA A 190 -2.52 25.09 -7.74
C ALA A 190 -1.07 25.59 -7.48
N GLU A 191 -0.31 24.81 -6.71
CA GLU A 191 0.93 25.25 -6.07
C GLU A 191 2.15 25.19 -7.01
N PRO A 192 2.96 26.25 -7.15
CA PRO A 192 4.27 26.18 -7.82
C PRO A 192 5.27 25.30 -7.04
N PRO A 193 6.19 24.56 -7.70
CA PRO A 193 6.41 24.47 -9.15
C PRO A 193 5.52 23.41 -9.83
N TRP A 194 4.56 22.83 -9.11
CA TRP A 194 3.69 21.79 -9.67
C TRP A 194 2.73 22.40 -10.69
N CYS A 195 2.09 23.52 -10.36
CA CYS A 195 1.21 24.27 -11.26
C CYS A 195 1.62 25.74 -11.35
N ASP A 196 1.35 26.36 -12.50
CA ASP A 196 1.51 27.80 -12.72
C ASP A 196 0.18 28.54 -12.48
N GLY A 197 -0.47 28.27 -11.34
CA GLY A 197 -1.79 28.81 -10.97
C GLY A 197 -2.99 28.01 -11.49
N ASP A 198 -4.18 28.53 -11.22
CA ASP A 198 -5.46 27.83 -11.41
C ASP A 198 -5.72 27.40 -12.86
N GLU A 199 -5.48 28.28 -13.83
CA GLU A 199 -5.72 27.97 -15.25
C GLU A 199 -4.85 26.81 -15.76
N ASP A 200 -3.60 26.74 -15.27
CA ASP A 200 -2.68 25.66 -15.63
C ASP A 200 -3.06 24.35 -14.93
N ARG A 201 -3.44 24.39 -13.65
CA ARG A 201 -3.99 23.23 -12.92
C ARG A 201 -5.18 22.63 -13.69
N ASP A 202 -6.15 23.46 -14.04
CA ASP A 202 -7.38 23.00 -14.70
C ASP A 202 -7.08 22.39 -16.07
N ARG A 203 -6.12 22.97 -16.80
CA ARG A 203 -5.62 22.41 -18.06
C ARG A 203 -4.96 21.04 -17.87
N VAL A 204 -4.10 20.89 -16.85
CA VAL A 204 -3.46 19.61 -16.52
C VAL A 204 -4.51 18.55 -16.17
N LEU A 205 -5.48 18.89 -15.32
CA LEU A 205 -6.54 17.96 -14.92
C LEU A 205 -7.41 17.54 -16.10
N ARG A 206 -7.85 18.47 -16.95
CA ARG A 206 -8.66 18.16 -18.14
C ARG A 206 -7.90 17.24 -19.11
N ALA A 207 -6.62 17.50 -19.34
CA ALA A 207 -5.78 16.63 -20.16
C ALA A 207 -5.61 15.23 -19.54
N ALA A 208 -5.40 15.16 -18.22
CA ALA A 208 -5.29 13.89 -17.50
C ALA A 208 -6.58 13.06 -17.58
N VAL A 209 -7.75 13.70 -17.46
CA VAL A 209 -9.06 13.05 -17.63
C VAL A 209 -9.20 12.49 -19.04
N GLU A 210 -8.97 13.31 -20.07
CA GLU A 210 -9.09 12.87 -21.46
C GLU A 210 -8.19 11.66 -21.76
N GLN A 211 -6.92 11.75 -21.36
CA GLN A 211 -5.93 10.69 -21.55
C GLN A 211 -6.31 9.43 -20.76
N ALA A 212 -6.77 9.58 -19.51
CA ALA A 212 -7.19 8.45 -18.68
C ALA A 212 -8.37 7.71 -19.28
N LEU A 213 -9.42 8.42 -19.70
CA LEU A 213 -10.58 7.82 -20.35
C LEU A 213 -10.22 7.17 -21.69
N GLY A 214 -9.30 7.76 -22.45
CA GLY A 214 -8.74 7.14 -23.66
C GLY A 214 -8.11 5.77 -23.37
N ARG A 215 -7.21 5.71 -22.39
CA ARG A 215 -6.56 4.45 -21.98
C ARG A 215 -7.53 3.42 -21.42
N LEU A 216 -8.52 3.85 -20.64
CA LEU A 216 -9.53 2.94 -20.09
C LEU A 216 -10.39 2.33 -21.20
N ARG A 217 -10.79 3.13 -22.20
CA ARG A 217 -11.50 2.62 -23.38
C ARG A 217 -10.67 1.64 -24.19
N GLU A 218 -9.37 1.89 -24.33
CA GLU A 218 -8.45 0.99 -25.02
C GLU A 218 -8.27 -0.34 -24.27
N ARG A 219 -8.06 -0.28 -22.94
CA ARG A 219 -7.75 -1.46 -22.12
C ARG A 219 -8.98 -2.27 -21.71
N LEU A 220 -10.10 -1.62 -21.38
CA LEU A 220 -11.29 -2.25 -20.80
C LEU A 220 -12.51 -2.20 -21.75
N GLY A 221 -12.36 -1.59 -22.93
CA GLY A 221 -13.43 -1.43 -23.90
C GLY A 221 -14.29 -0.18 -23.66
N SER A 222 -15.22 0.08 -24.59
CA SER A 222 -15.97 1.35 -24.64
C SER A 222 -17.12 1.48 -23.64
N ARG A 223 -17.55 0.39 -22.99
CA ARG A 223 -18.70 0.40 -22.07
C ARG A 223 -18.24 0.52 -20.63
N LEU A 224 -18.67 1.59 -19.95
CA LEU A 224 -18.32 1.86 -18.55
C LEU A 224 -18.72 0.73 -17.60
N ALA A 225 -19.85 0.06 -17.85
CA ALA A 225 -20.30 -1.09 -17.06
C ALA A 225 -19.31 -2.27 -17.01
N GLY A 226 -18.33 -2.33 -17.92
CA GLY A 226 -17.28 -3.34 -17.91
C GLY A 226 -16.01 -2.91 -17.17
N TRP A 227 -15.91 -1.66 -16.73
CA TRP A 227 -14.69 -1.12 -16.12
C TRP A 227 -14.57 -1.56 -14.67
N ARG A 228 -13.42 -2.12 -14.32
CA ARG A 228 -13.12 -2.62 -12.97
C ARG A 228 -11.65 -2.37 -12.64
N TRP A 229 -11.36 -1.82 -11.48
CA TRP A 229 -9.99 -1.58 -11.03
C TRP A 229 -9.11 -2.84 -11.07
N GLY A 230 -9.64 -3.96 -10.59
CA GLY A 230 -8.98 -5.26 -10.55
C GLY A 230 -8.62 -5.83 -11.93
N ALA A 231 -9.30 -5.38 -12.99
CA ALA A 231 -8.93 -5.73 -14.37
C ALA A 231 -7.67 -4.98 -14.86
N LEU A 232 -7.37 -3.82 -14.27
CA LEU A 232 -6.13 -3.07 -14.49
C LEU A 232 -5.04 -3.50 -13.50
N ARG A 233 -5.44 -3.76 -12.25
CA ARG A 233 -4.58 -4.04 -11.11
C ARG A 233 -4.74 -5.49 -10.68
N SER A 234 -3.81 -6.33 -11.10
CA SER A 234 -3.73 -7.72 -10.68
C SER A 234 -2.41 -8.01 -9.97
N SER A 235 -2.43 -8.91 -9.01
CA SER A 235 -1.24 -9.43 -8.36
C SER A 235 -1.00 -10.86 -8.80
N ARG A 236 0.21 -11.10 -9.28
CA ARG A 236 0.76 -12.42 -9.51
C ARG A 236 1.98 -12.54 -8.62
N GLN A 237 1.92 -13.40 -7.62
CA GLN A 237 3.07 -13.64 -6.75
C GLN A 237 4.11 -14.44 -7.55
N PRO A 238 5.28 -13.84 -7.85
CA PRO A 238 6.25 -14.47 -8.72
C PRO A 238 7.01 -15.56 -7.96
N HIS A 239 7.35 -16.62 -8.67
CA HIS A 239 8.33 -17.59 -8.19
C HIS A 239 9.72 -17.20 -8.74
N PRO A 240 10.84 -17.43 -8.02
CA PRO A 240 12.18 -17.19 -8.56
C PRO A 240 12.48 -17.93 -9.88
N LEU A 241 11.84 -19.09 -10.09
CA LEU A 241 11.89 -19.84 -11.36
C LEU A 241 10.80 -19.43 -12.37
N GLY A 242 10.04 -18.36 -12.09
CA GLY A 242 8.96 -17.85 -12.92
C GLY A 242 9.43 -17.33 -14.28
N GLY A 243 10.72 -17.00 -14.42
CA GLY A 243 11.35 -16.62 -15.67
C GLY A 243 11.64 -17.79 -16.64
N VAL A 244 11.46 -19.04 -16.21
CA VAL A 244 11.71 -20.22 -17.06
C VAL A 244 10.61 -20.31 -18.14
N PRO A 245 10.96 -20.21 -19.44
CA PRO A 245 9.98 -20.26 -20.53
C PRO A 245 9.15 -21.55 -20.49
N GLY A 246 7.83 -21.43 -20.70
CA GLY A 246 6.89 -22.56 -20.74
C GLY A 246 6.47 -23.12 -19.39
N LEU A 247 7.30 -23.03 -18.34
CA LEU A 247 7.03 -23.62 -17.03
C LEU A 247 6.78 -22.59 -15.92
N GLY A 248 7.37 -21.40 -16.03
CA GLY A 248 7.38 -20.39 -14.99
C GLY A 248 6.00 -19.98 -14.44
N ARG A 249 4.98 -19.98 -15.30
CA ARG A 249 3.60 -19.64 -14.92
C ARG A 249 2.96 -20.66 -13.98
N ALA A 250 3.38 -21.93 -14.02
CA ALA A 250 2.85 -22.97 -13.14
C ALA A 250 3.28 -22.80 -11.68
N PHE A 251 4.34 -22.01 -11.44
CA PHE A 251 4.84 -21.73 -10.10
C PHE A 251 4.26 -20.45 -9.49
N ALA A 252 3.52 -19.64 -10.25
CA ALA A 252 2.99 -18.39 -9.74
C ALA A 252 1.62 -18.59 -9.07
N VAL A 253 1.40 -17.93 -7.94
CA VAL A 253 0.07 -17.84 -7.33
C VAL A 253 -0.65 -16.62 -7.90
N GLY A 254 -1.76 -16.85 -8.60
CA GLY A 254 -2.54 -15.83 -9.30
C GLY A 254 -2.57 -15.98 -10.82
N PRO A 255 -3.11 -14.99 -11.55
CA PRO A 255 -3.33 -13.62 -11.11
C PRO A 255 -4.58 -13.50 -10.24
N ASN A 256 -4.53 -12.65 -9.22
CA ASN A 256 -5.69 -12.27 -8.42
C ASN A 256 -5.94 -10.77 -8.61
N GLU A 257 -7.20 -10.38 -8.75
CA GLU A 257 -7.57 -8.97 -8.80
C GLU A 257 -7.25 -8.32 -7.46
N MET A 258 -6.49 -7.23 -7.48
CA MET A 258 -5.98 -6.59 -6.27
C MET A 258 -6.76 -5.29 -6.02
N PRO A 259 -7.46 -5.17 -4.89
CA PRO A 259 -8.03 -3.89 -4.47
C PRO A 259 -6.97 -3.00 -3.82
N GLY A 260 -7.31 -1.75 -3.58
CA GLY A 260 -6.48 -0.81 -2.83
C GLY A 260 -5.35 -0.23 -3.66
N ASP A 261 -4.61 0.67 -3.03
CA ASP A 261 -3.47 1.39 -3.59
C ASP A 261 -2.42 1.72 -2.50
N VAL A 262 -1.58 2.74 -2.74
CA VAL A 262 -0.52 3.15 -1.81
C VAL A 262 -1.04 3.69 -0.47
N ASN A 263 -2.21 4.33 -0.47
CA ASN A 263 -2.76 5.09 0.67
C ASN A 263 -3.99 4.45 1.32
N THR A 264 -4.50 3.34 0.79
CA THR A 264 -5.51 2.50 1.48
C THR A 264 -4.91 1.65 2.60
N VAL A 265 -5.69 1.33 3.65
CA VAL A 265 -5.22 0.47 4.76
C VAL A 265 -4.84 -0.93 4.27
N TRP A 266 -5.72 -1.55 3.48
CA TRP A 266 -5.30 -2.65 2.62
C TRP A 266 -4.47 -2.07 1.48
N GLN A 267 -3.17 -2.04 1.70
CA GLN A 267 -2.22 -1.38 0.81
C GLN A 267 -1.96 -2.21 -0.46
N GLY A 268 -2.67 -1.93 -1.56
CA GLY A 268 -2.55 -2.61 -2.86
C GLY A 268 -1.61 -1.92 -3.85
N GLY A 269 -0.62 -1.18 -3.34
CA GLY A 269 0.15 -0.18 -4.07
C GLY A 269 0.97 -0.70 -5.25
N TYR A 270 1.26 0.23 -6.16
CA TYR A 270 2.05 0.08 -7.37
C TYR A 270 2.77 1.40 -7.66
N SER A 271 3.83 1.38 -8.47
CA SER A 271 4.50 2.60 -8.92
C SER A 271 3.87 3.14 -10.21
N VAL A 272 3.71 4.46 -10.29
CA VAL A 272 3.12 5.13 -11.47
C VAL A 272 3.96 4.90 -12.73
N HIS A 273 5.29 4.79 -12.58
CA HIS A 273 6.20 4.50 -13.69
C HIS A 273 5.90 3.13 -14.33
N HIS A 274 5.74 2.08 -13.54
CA HIS A 274 5.48 0.73 -14.06
C HIS A 274 4.00 0.49 -14.38
N GLY A 275 3.09 1.21 -13.73
CA GLY A 275 1.64 1.09 -13.92
C GLY A 275 1.01 -0.05 -13.12
N PRO A 276 -0.34 -0.12 -13.09
CA PRO A 276 -1.08 -1.01 -12.20
C PRO A 276 -1.04 -2.49 -12.61
N ASP A 277 -0.73 -2.81 -13.86
CA ASP A 277 -0.62 -4.17 -14.39
C ASP A 277 0.80 -4.74 -14.28
N ALA A 278 1.77 -3.94 -13.83
CA ALA A 278 3.11 -4.43 -13.61
C ALA A 278 3.14 -5.51 -12.52
N PRO A 279 4.01 -6.53 -12.65
CA PRO A 279 4.20 -7.56 -11.62
C PRO A 279 4.80 -7.02 -10.31
N GLY A 280 5.23 -5.75 -10.28
CA GLY A 280 5.73 -5.05 -9.10
C GLY A 280 4.63 -4.50 -8.18
N GLY A 281 5.05 -3.64 -7.24
CA GLY A 281 4.19 -3.12 -6.18
C GLY A 281 4.28 -3.89 -4.86
N PHE A 282 3.38 -3.57 -3.94
CA PHE A 282 3.43 -4.07 -2.56
C PHE A 282 2.01 -4.37 -2.07
N SER A 283 1.93 -5.33 -1.15
CA SER A 283 0.71 -5.86 -0.56
C SER A 283 1.04 -6.38 0.84
N PRO A 284 0.07 -6.46 1.78
CA PRO A 284 0.31 -7.12 3.05
C PRO A 284 0.86 -8.54 2.86
N GLY A 285 2.05 -8.80 3.42
CA GLY A 285 2.64 -10.15 3.43
C GLY A 285 2.02 -11.07 4.47
N TYR A 286 1.33 -10.49 5.45
CA TYR A 286 0.68 -11.17 6.56
C TYR A 286 -0.37 -10.26 7.17
N ARG A 287 -1.45 -10.83 7.70
CA ARG A 287 -2.45 -10.15 8.53
C ARG A 287 -2.64 -10.95 9.80
N GLN A 288 -2.90 -10.27 10.92
CA GLN A 288 -3.19 -10.92 12.18
C GLN A 288 -4.03 -10.03 13.07
N VAL A 289 -4.95 -10.65 13.81
CA VAL A 289 -5.68 -10.03 14.91
C VAL A 289 -5.57 -10.96 16.10
N VAL A 290 -5.12 -10.43 17.24
CA VAL A 290 -4.94 -11.21 18.47
C VAL A 290 -5.99 -10.78 19.49
N ASP A 291 -6.79 -11.72 19.97
CA ASP A 291 -7.68 -11.51 21.11
C ASP A 291 -6.96 -11.94 22.39
N LEU A 292 -6.53 -10.96 23.20
CA LEU A 292 -5.79 -11.23 24.43
C LEU A 292 -6.66 -11.83 25.55
N ALA A 293 -7.99 -11.77 25.43
CA ALA A 293 -8.90 -12.42 26.37
C ALA A 293 -9.09 -13.91 26.05
N ASP A 294 -8.93 -14.30 24.78
CA ASP A 294 -9.05 -15.68 24.31
C ASP A 294 -8.24 -15.88 23.03
N TRP A 295 -7.06 -16.47 23.17
CA TRP A 295 -6.12 -16.65 22.07
C TRP A 295 -6.66 -17.49 20.92
N ASP A 296 -7.59 -18.45 21.17
CA ASP A 296 -8.18 -19.29 20.12
C ASP A 296 -9.17 -18.53 19.23
N ARG A 297 -9.59 -17.32 19.63
CA ARG A 297 -10.40 -16.40 18.80
C ARG A 297 -9.56 -15.51 17.89
N SER A 298 -8.23 -15.59 17.99
CA SER A 298 -7.31 -14.85 17.12
C SER A 298 -7.40 -15.32 15.67
N THR A 299 -7.02 -14.47 14.73
CA THR A 299 -7.01 -14.80 13.31
C THR A 299 -5.73 -14.37 12.64
N PHE A 300 -5.42 -15.00 11.51
CA PHE A 300 -4.32 -14.62 10.64
C PHE A 300 -4.65 -14.84 9.17
N GLN A 301 -3.86 -14.26 8.27
CA GLN A 301 -3.92 -14.58 6.86
C GLN A 301 -2.59 -14.38 6.15
N MET A 302 -2.33 -15.18 5.12
CA MET A 302 -1.18 -15.06 4.23
C MET A 302 -1.63 -14.92 2.77
N PRO A 303 -0.87 -14.22 1.90
CA PRO A 303 -1.23 -13.99 0.51
C PRO A 303 -1.13 -15.23 -0.39
N ALA A 304 -0.36 -16.26 -0.01
CA ALA A 304 -0.20 -17.51 -0.77
C ALA A 304 -0.73 -18.71 0.03
N GLY A 305 0.16 -19.48 0.64
CA GLY A 305 -0.14 -20.64 1.47
C GLY A 305 1.06 -20.95 2.36
N ASN A 306 0.90 -21.89 3.28
CA ASN A 306 1.95 -22.20 4.26
C ASN A 306 3.11 -23.02 3.68
N SER A 307 2.93 -23.65 2.51
CA SER A 307 3.95 -24.47 1.85
C SER A 307 4.68 -23.68 0.77
N GLY A 308 6.01 -23.79 0.75
CA GLY A 308 6.85 -23.29 -0.35
C GLY A 308 7.03 -24.28 -1.50
N ILE A 309 6.39 -25.45 -1.47
CA ILE A 309 6.56 -26.53 -2.45
C ILE A 309 5.49 -26.40 -3.55
N PRO A 310 5.84 -26.13 -4.82
CA PRO A 310 4.87 -26.07 -5.90
C PRO A 310 4.08 -27.37 -6.04
N GLY A 311 2.75 -27.25 -6.21
CA GLY A 311 1.84 -28.39 -6.31
C GLY A 311 1.41 -28.99 -4.98
N HIS A 312 1.97 -28.55 -3.85
CA HIS A 312 1.46 -28.90 -2.53
C HIS A 312 0.06 -28.28 -2.31
N PRO A 313 -0.90 -28.96 -1.65
CA PRO A 313 -2.22 -28.40 -1.38
C PRO A 313 -2.18 -27.01 -0.74
N HIS A 314 -1.30 -26.80 0.25
CA HIS A 314 -1.10 -25.50 0.90
C HIS A 314 -0.09 -24.55 0.23
N TYR A 315 0.15 -24.66 -1.08
CA TYR A 315 1.08 -23.76 -1.79
C TYR A 315 0.47 -22.36 -2.02
N GLY A 316 -0.83 -22.31 -2.31
CA GLY A 316 -1.56 -21.08 -2.65
C GLY A 316 -3.01 -21.09 -2.18
N ASP A 317 -3.34 -21.93 -1.20
CA ASP A 317 -4.70 -22.18 -0.72
C ASP A 317 -5.28 -21.02 0.11
N CYS A 318 -4.45 -20.15 0.68
CA CYS A 318 -4.91 -18.94 1.37
C CYS A 318 -5.24 -17.80 0.39
N ALA A 319 -4.72 -17.83 -0.83
CA ALA A 319 -4.83 -16.71 -1.76
C ALA A 319 -6.28 -16.26 -2.00
N PRO A 320 -7.25 -17.14 -2.33
CA PRO A 320 -8.63 -16.70 -2.58
C PRO A 320 -9.22 -15.91 -1.40
N GLU A 321 -9.03 -16.40 -0.18
CA GLU A 321 -9.52 -15.74 1.04
C GLU A 321 -8.76 -14.45 1.34
N PHE A 322 -7.45 -14.41 1.11
CA PHE A 322 -6.64 -13.20 1.29
C PHE A 322 -7.13 -12.06 0.40
N PHE A 323 -7.45 -12.34 -0.86
CA PHE A 323 -7.93 -11.36 -1.84
C PHE A 323 -9.41 -11.00 -1.67
N GLU A 324 -10.13 -11.74 -0.83
CA GLU A 324 -11.50 -11.41 -0.38
C GLU A 324 -11.52 -10.75 1.01
N GLY A 325 -10.35 -10.47 1.60
CA GLY A 325 -10.23 -9.84 2.92
C GLY A 325 -10.56 -10.76 4.10
N ARG A 326 -10.73 -12.07 3.85
CA ARG A 326 -11.02 -13.07 4.89
C ARG A 326 -9.75 -13.54 5.58
N GLN A 327 -9.89 -13.96 6.83
CA GLN A 327 -8.81 -14.52 7.65
C GLN A 327 -9.20 -15.88 8.22
N ARG A 328 -8.18 -16.68 8.55
CA ARG A 328 -8.31 -18.02 9.15
C ARG A 328 -8.08 -17.96 10.66
N PRO A 329 -8.61 -18.92 11.44
CA PRO A 329 -8.31 -19.03 12.87
C PRO A 329 -6.82 -19.22 13.13
N LEU A 330 -6.27 -18.49 14.11
CA LEU A 330 -4.94 -18.70 14.65
C LEU A 330 -5.06 -19.51 15.95
N LEU A 331 -5.13 -20.83 15.81
CA LEU A 331 -5.33 -21.74 16.95
C LEU A 331 -4.14 -21.71 17.90
N TYR A 332 -4.40 -21.64 19.20
CA TYR A 332 -3.39 -21.50 20.24
C TYR A 332 -3.42 -22.66 21.25
N SER A 333 -4.60 -23.05 21.73
CA SER A 333 -4.70 -24.13 22.71
C SER A 333 -4.33 -25.47 22.09
N ARG A 334 -3.69 -26.32 22.89
CA ARG A 334 -3.33 -27.69 22.46
C ARG A 334 -4.56 -28.48 21.99
N GLU A 335 -5.70 -28.28 22.64
CA GLU A 335 -6.94 -28.96 22.29
C GLU A 335 -7.46 -28.50 20.92
N ALA A 336 -7.55 -27.19 20.69
CA ALA A 336 -7.96 -26.64 19.40
C ALA A 336 -7.01 -27.08 18.27
N ILE A 337 -5.69 -27.03 18.51
CA ILE A 337 -4.69 -27.48 17.53
C ILE A 337 -4.86 -28.98 17.24
N ALA A 338 -5.00 -29.82 18.27
CA ALA A 338 -5.16 -31.27 18.08
C ALA A 338 -6.44 -31.63 17.33
N ALA A 339 -7.54 -30.90 17.59
CA ALA A 339 -8.83 -31.13 16.92
C ALA A 339 -8.83 -30.73 15.44
N ASN A 340 -7.91 -29.84 15.02
CA ASN A 340 -7.81 -29.34 13.65
C ASN A 340 -6.52 -29.79 12.93
N ALA A 341 -5.77 -30.72 13.51
CA ALA A 341 -4.52 -31.19 12.92
C ALA A 341 -4.76 -32.05 11.67
N GLU A 342 -4.20 -31.64 10.53
CA GLU A 342 -4.22 -32.44 9.30
C GLU A 342 -3.13 -33.53 9.29
N GLY A 343 -2.10 -33.40 10.14
CA GLY A 343 -1.02 -34.36 10.27
C GLY A 343 -0.19 -34.13 11.54
N THR A 344 0.61 -35.14 11.93
CA THR A 344 1.51 -35.05 13.08
C THR A 344 2.85 -35.69 12.73
N LEU A 345 3.94 -34.96 12.97
CA LEU A 345 5.31 -35.46 12.85
C LEU A 345 5.94 -35.49 14.24
N VAL A 346 6.41 -36.67 14.66
CA VAL A 346 7.17 -36.84 15.91
C VAL A 346 8.66 -36.91 15.55
N LEU A 347 9.44 -35.98 16.10
CA LEU A 347 10.90 -35.98 15.96
C LEU A 347 11.51 -36.58 17.22
N GLU A 348 12.08 -37.78 17.07
CA GLU A 348 12.79 -38.46 18.15
C GLU A 348 14.29 -38.19 18.00
N PRO A 349 15.00 -37.84 19.09
CA PRO A 349 16.45 -37.74 19.03
C PRO A 349 17.04 -39.10 18.66
N ASN A 350 18.01 -39.11 17.75
CA ASN A 350 18.71 -40.34 17.41
C ASN A 350 19.48 -40.80 18.65
N GLY A 351 18.94 -41.79 19.36
CA GLY A 351 19.50 -42.31 20.60
C GLY A 351 20.76 -43.11 20.31
N GLU A 352 21.89 -42.45 20.06
CA GLU A 352 23.26 -42.99 20.20
C GLU A 352 24.32 -41.89 19.92
N ARG A 353 24.90 -41.37 21.00
CA ARG A 353 26.33 -41.02 21.06
C ARG A 353 26.87 -41.65 22.33
N SER A 354 27.16 -42.95 22.27
CA SER A 354 28.00 -43.66 23.26
C SER A 354 29.40 -43.85 22.69
#